data_AF-A0A941FGQ7-F1
#
_entry.id   AF-A0A941FGQ7-F1
#
_cell.length_a   1.000
_cell.length_b   1.000
_cell.length_c   1.000
_cell.angle_alpha   90.00
_cell.angle_beta   90.00
_cell.angle_gamma   90.00
#
_symmetry.space_group_name_H-M   'P 1'
#
loop_
_entity.id
_entity.type
_entity.pdbx_description
1 polymer ?
#
loop_
_entity_poly.entity_id
_entity_poly.type
_entity_poly.pdbx_seq_one_letter_code
_entity_poly.pdbx_strand_id
1 'polypeptide(L)'
;MYAASVLITDVNYIEESMNILEGSIENSIGIMDTFGQAPTEQVKKQVYESIDMMNTLMPSLFVLMSVIMVLLILFAAHPIVKRFSDKALKWPHFRDLRLPKSLLWYYLITMLLALFVNTDKNSFVYMAITNLFFILQFFILLQGYSLIFYIAHVKSWVKAIPVLIVVFSLLLPIPIITTAVRFLGIIDLGFPFRETIKKKE
;
A
#
# COMPACT_ATOMS: atom_id res chain seq x y z
N MET A 1 21.83 2.83 2.49
CA MET A 1 22.04 3.96 1.55
C MET A 1 21.51 5.28 2.10
N TYR A 2 20.27 5.39 2.58
CA TYR A 2 19.75 6.64 3.16
C TYR A 2 20.58 7.18 4.33
N ALA A 3 20.83 6.37 5.37
CA ALA A 3 21.66 6.78 6.52
C ALA A 3 23.08 7.21 6.11
N ALA A 4 23.67 6.56 5.09
CA ALA A 4 24.97 6.92 4.57
C ALA A 4 24.93 8.26 3.81
N SER A 5 23.85 8.54 3.07
CA SER A 5 23.65 9.83 2.40
C SER A 5 23.60 10.96 3.43
N VAL A 6 22.80 10.81 4.49
CA VAL A 6 22.66 11.84 5.53
C VAL A 6 24.00 12.13 6.22
N LEU A 7 24.79 11.09 6.51
CA LEU A 7 26.11 11.24 7.12
C LEU A 7 27.17 11.87 6.20
N ILE A 8 27.01 11.78 4.88
CA ILE A 8 27.99 12.31 3.91
C ILE A 8 27.63 13.74 3.51
N THR A 9 26.35 14.04 3.38
CA THR A 9 25.88 15.35 2.88
C THR A 9 25.50 16.32 3.99
N ASP A 10 25.42 15.87 5.26
CA ASP A 10 24.86 16.61 6.41
C ASP A 10 23.46 17.20 6.14
N VAL A 11 22.75 16.65 5.15
CA VAL A 11 21.42 17.09 4.73
C VAL A 11 20.43 15.96 4.96
N ASN A 12 19.41 16.25 5.77
CA ASN A 12 18.26 15.39 5.95
C ASN A 12 17.21 15.70 4.87
N TYR A 13 17.33 15.01 3.73
CA TYR A 13 16.44 15.25 2.58
C TYR A 13 14.96 15.03 2.89
N ILE A 14 14.61 14.17 3.85
CA ILE A 14 13.21 13.97 4.25
C ILE A 14 12.70 15.22 4.97
N GLU A 15 13.45 15.72 5.94
CA GLU A 15 13.10 16.92 6.72
C GLU A 15 13.02 18.15 5.82
N GLU A 16 13.99 18.34 4.92
CA GLU A 16 13.95 19.44 3.93
C GLU A 16 12.71 19.35 3.03
N SER A 17 12.36 18.14 2.57
CA SER A 17 11.16 17.95 1.75
C SER A 17 9.88 18.25 2.54
N MET A 18 9.84 17.95 3.84
CA MET A 18 8.71 18.28 4.70
C MET A 18 8.61 19.79 4.92
N ASN A 19 9.72 20.49 5.17
CA ASN A 19 9.73 21.95 5.31
C ASN A 19 9.21 22.65 4.05
N ILE A 20 9.61 22.19 2.86
CA ILE A 20 9.10 22.70 1.58
C ILE A 20 7.58 22.48 1.47
N LEU A 21 7.10 21.31 1.90
CA LEU A 21 5.69 20.96 1.84
C LEU A 21 4.84 21.79 2.82
N GLU A 22 5.31 21.98 4.05
CA GLU A 22 4.68 22.86 5.05
C GLU A 22 4.63 24.30 4.55
N GLY A 23 5.74 24.85 4.06
CA GLY A 23 5.77 26.20 3.49
C GLY A 23 4.85 26.36 2.27
N SER A 24 4.67 25.31 1.46
CA SER A 24 3.72 25.31 0.34
C SER A 24 2.26 25.38 0.82
N ILE A 25 1.95 24.73 1.94
CA ILE A 25 0.61 24.76 2.54
C ILE A 25 0.35 26.11 3.19
N GLU A 26 1.32 26.67 3.90
CA GLU A 26 1.21 28.02 4.48
C GLU A 26 1.01 29.08 3.40
N ASN A 27 1.77 29.02 2.30
CA ASN A 27 1.57 29.89 1.14
C ASN A 27 0.16 29.75 0.56
N SER A 28 -0.34 28.51 0.45
CA SER A 28 -1.70 28.27 -0.05
C SER A 28 -2.77 28.84 0.89
N ILE A 29 -2.59 28.69 2.20
CA ILE A 29 -3.47 29.27 3.23
C ILE A 29 -3.45 30.79 3.12
N GLY A 30 -2.28 31.41 2.96
CA GLY A 30 -2.12 32.85 2.79
C GLY A 30 -2.88 33.37 1.57
N ILE A 31 -2.78 32.67 0.42
CA ILE A 31 -3.56 33.02 -0.78
C ILE A 31 -5.06 32.94 -0.49
N MET A 32 -5.54 31.85 0.13
CA MET A 32 -6.96 31.72 0.46
C MET A 32 -7.45 32.81 1.42
N ASP A 33 -6.62 33.22 2.38
CA ASP A 33 -6.92 34.32 3.30
C ASP A 33 -7.05 35.66 2.57
N THR A 34 -6.23 35.93 1.54
CA THR A 34 -6.38 37.15 0.72
C THR A 34 -7.72 37.23 -0.01
N PHE A 35 -8.37 36.10 -0.29
CA PHE A 35 -9.71 36.04 -0.88
C PHE A 35 -10.83 35.97 0.18
N GLY A 36 -10.50 36.10 1.48
CA GLY A 36 -11.44 35.97 2.59
C GLY A 36 -11.94 34.53 2.82
N GLN A 37 -11.23 33.54 2.27
CA GLN A 37 -11.56 32.11 2.35
C GLN A 37 -10.57 31.34 3.24
N ALA A 38 -10.07 31.98 4.31
CA ALA A 38 -9.15 31.35 5.23
C ALA A 38 -9.71 30.01 5.75
N PRO A 39 -8.94 28.90 5.65
CA PRO A 39 -9.34 27.63 6.24
C PRO A 39 -9.54 27.77 7.74
N THR A 40 -10.55 27.10 8.27
CA THR A 40 -10.76 27.05 9.73
C THR A 40 -9.58 26.38 10.42
N GLU A 41 -9.36 26.71 11.70
CA GLU A 41 -8.28 26.09 12.50
C GLU A 41 -8.39 24.55 12.55
N GLN A 42 -9.60 24.02 12.51
CA GLN A 42 -9.84 22.58 12.41
C GLN A 42 -9.31 21.98 11.10
N VAL A 43 -9.54 22.68 9.97
CA VAL A 43 -9.03 22.24 8.66
C VAL A 43 -7.51 22.31 8.64
N LYS A 44 -6.91 23.39 9.15
CA LYS A 44 -5.44 23.50 9.26
C LYS A 44 -4.86 22.36 10.06
N LYS A 45 -5.43 22.08 11.24
CA LYS A 45 -4.99 20.97 12.09
C LYS A 45 -5.06 19.63 11.36
N GLN A 46 -6.14 19.34 10.65
CA GLN A 46 -6.29 18.10 9.89
C GLN A 46 -5.25 17.98 8.76
N VAL A 47 -4.91 19.09 8.11
CA VAL A 47 -3.85 19.12 7.10
C VAL A 47 -2.50 18.78 7.74
N TYR A 48 -2.11 19.44 8.83
CA TYR A 48 -0.84 19.15 9.52
C TYR A 48 -0.77 17.72 10.07
N GLU A 49 -1.85 17.19 10.64
CA GLU A 49 -1.91 15.78 11.07
C GLU A 49 -1.74 14.80 9.90
N SER A 50 -2.17 15.17 8.70
CA SER A 50 -1.98 14.35 7.50
C SER A 50 -0.52 14.34 7.05
N ILE A 51 0.17 15.49 7.15
CA ILE A 51 1.61 15.60 6.86
C ILE A 51 2.42 14.75 7.84
N ASP A 52 2.13 14.86 9.14
CA ASP A 52 2.80 14.08 10.18
C ASP A 52 2.61 12.56 9.97
N MET A 53 1.41 12.15 9.56
CA MET A 53 1.13 10.77 9.17
C MET A 53 1.93 10.34 7.93
N MET A 54 2.04 11.21 6.91
CA MET A 54 2.86 10.93 5.73
C MET A 54 4.33 10.74 6.12
N ASN A 55 4.88 11.61 6.97
CA ASN A 55 6.24 11.50 7.47
C ASN A 55 6.44 10.19 8.26
N THR A 56 5.50 9.86 9.14
CA THR A 56 5.50 8.59 9.89
C THR A 56 5.54 7.39 8.94
N LEU A 57 4.80 7.41 7.84
CA LEU A 57 4.71 6.31 6.87
C LEU A 57 5.86 6.27 5.85
N MET A 58 6.76 7.27 5.82
CA MET A 58 7.87 7.33 4.85
C MET A 58 8.67 6.02 4.72
N PRO A 59 9.07 5.34 5.82
CA PRO A 59 9.79 4.07 5.71
C PRO A 59 9.00 3.01 4.93
N SER A 60 7.71 2.85 5.21
CA SER A 60 6.86 1.89 4.52
C SER A 60 6.66 2.24 3.05
N LEU A 61 6.54 3.53 2.71
CA LEU A 61 6.43 3.98 1.33
C LEU A 61 7.69 3.60 0.54
N PHE A 62 8.89 3.78 1.10
CA PHE A 62 10.12 3.34 0.45
C PHE A 62 10.18 1.83 0.22
N VAL A 63 9.74 1.03 1.20
CA VAL A 63 9.67 -0.43 1.05
C VAL A 63 8.72 -0.82 -0.08
N LEU A 64 7.51 -0.26 -0.10
CA LEU A 64 6.53 -0.57 -1.14
C LEU A 64 6.98 -0.10 -2.53
N MET A 65 7.58 1.09 -2.62
CA MET A 65 8.16 1.58 -3.88
C MET A 65 9.29 0.67 -4.38
N SER A 66 10.09 0.12 -3.49
CA SER A 66 11.14 -0.85 -3.85
C SER A 66 10.53 -2.13 -4.46
N VAL A 67 9.44 -2.64 -3.87
CA VAL A 67 8.71 -3.78 -4.41
C VAL A 67 8.15 -3.48 -5.80
N ILE A 68 7.52 -2.31 -5.98
CA ILE A 68 6.99 -1.89 -7.28
C ILE A 68 8.10 -1.75 -8.32
N MET A 69 9.23 -1.15 -7.95
CA MET A 69 10.39 -1.02 -8.84
C MET A 69 10.93 -2.37 -9.29
N VAL A 70 11.05 -3.34 -8.38
CA VAL A 70 11.45 -4.71 -8.75
C VAL A 70 10.48 -5.32 -9.75
N LEU A 71 9.17 -5.14 -9.55
CA LEU A 71 8.16 -5.61 -10.51
C LEU A 71 8.31 -4.93 -11.87
N LEU A 72 8.48 -3.60 -11.91
CA LEU A 72 8.70 -2.85 -13.14
C LEU A 72 9.95 -3.32 -13.89
N ILE A 73 11.06 -3.53 -13.17
CA ILE A 73 12.31 -4.06 -13.75
C ILE A 73 12.08 -5.44 -14.33
N LEU A 74 11.40 -6.34 -13.61
CA LEU A 74 11.08 -7.68 -14.09
C LEU A 74 10.20 -7.61 -15.36
N PHE A 75 9.20 -6.72 -15.40
CA PHE A 75 8.36 -6.50 -16.58
C PHE A 75 9.16 -5.98 -17.77
N ALA A 76 10.06 -5.02 -17.56
CA ALA A 76 10.93 -4.47 -18.59
C ALA A 76 11.99 -5.48 -19.09
N ALA A 77 12.48 -6.36 -18.22
CA ALA A 77 13.44 -7.41 -18.56
C ALA A 77 12.80 -8.57 -19.34
N HIS A 78 11.51 -8.82 -19.16
CA HIS A 78 10.81 -9.92 -19.83
C HIS A 78 10.94 -9.93 -21.37
N PRO A 79 10.69 -8.84 -22.12
CA PRO A 79 10.89 -8.81 -23.56
C PRO A 79 12.36 -9.01 -23.97
N ILE A 80 13.30 -8.54 -23.16
CA ILE A 80 14.74 -8.69 -23.40
C ILE A 80 15.11 -10.18 -23.29
N VAL A 81 14.73 -10.85 -22.21
CA VAL A 81 15.02 -12.29 -22.01
C VAL A 81 14.38 -13.14 -23.11
N LYS A 82 13.14 -12.83 -23.51
CA LYS A 82 12.45 -13.53 -24.61
C LYS A 82 13.17 -13.36 -25.96
N ARG A 83 13.89 -12.26 -26.17
CA ARG A 83 14.65 -12.01 -27.40
C ARG A 83 15.97 -12.79 -27.46
N PHE A 84 16.59 -13.07 -26.32
CA PHE A 84 17.94 -13.65 -26.25
C PHE A 84 18.00 -15.09 -25.72
N SER A 85 16.85 -15.67 -25.36
CA SER A 85 16.76 -17.05 -24.87
C SER A 85 15.47 -17.70 -25.35
N ASP A 86 15.57 -18.90 -25.90
CA ASP A 86 14.42 -19.72 -26.32
C ASP A 86 13.57 -20.21 -25.13
N LYS A 87 14.09 -20.08 -23.91
CA LYS A 87 13.32 -20.33 -22.68
C LYS A 87 12.37 -19.17 -22.43
N ALA A 88 11.11 -19.34 -22.83
CA ALA A 88 10.05 -18.43 -22.45
C ALA A 88 9.90 -18.38 -20.92
N LEU A 89 10.18 -17.22 -20.32
CA LEU A 89 9.93 -16.99 -18.90
C LEU A 89 8.41 -17.02 -18.68
N LYS A 90 7.88 -18.08 -18.05
CA LYS A 90 6.46 -18.15 -17.73
C LYS A 90 6.17 -17.23 -16.54
N TRP A 91 5.59 -16.08 -16.82
CA TRP A 91 5.09 -15.22 -15.75
C TRP A 91 3.87 -15.86 -15.09
N PRO A 92 3.86 -16.02 -13.75
CA PRO A 92 2.67 -16.48 -13.06
C PRO A 92 1.56 -15.45 -13.27
N HIS A 93 0.32 -15.91 -13.49
CA HIS A 93 -0.79 -14.99 -13.58
C HIS A 93 -1.04 -14.36 -12.21
N PHE A 94 -1.46 -13.09 -12.19
CA PHE A 94 -1.78 -12.40 -10.93
C PHE A 94 -2.82 -13.14 -10.08
N ARG A 95 -3.79 -13.82 -10.72
CA ARG A 95 -4.77 -14.70 -10.06
C ARG A 95 -4.16 -15.90 -9.33
N ASP A 96 -2.93 -16.28 -9.63
CA ASP A 96 -2.23 -17.41 -9.02
C ASP A 96 -1.35 -16.96 -7.84
N LEU A 97 -1.23 -15.64 -7.61
CA LEU A 97 -0.48 -15.08 -6.50
C LEU A 97 -1.03 -15.61 -5.17
N ARG A 98 -0.15 -16.22 -4.38
CA ARG A 98 -0.43 -16.68 -3.02
C ARG A 98 0.71 -16.26 -2.11
N LEU A 99 0.39 -15.35 -1.20
CA LEU A 99 1.28 -14.97 -0.12
C LEU A 99 1.39 -16.08 0.94
N PRO A 100 2.49 -16.13 1.70
CA PRO A 100 2.66 -17.12 2.75
C PRO A 100 1.61 -16.93 3.86
N LYS A 101 1.07 -18.04 4.39
CA LYS A 101 0.05 -18.01 5.45
C LYS A 101 0.52 -17.31 6.74
N SER A 102 1.82 -17.28 6.99
CA SER A 102 2.41 -16.55 8.12
C SER A 102 2.13 -15.04 8.06
N LEU A 103 1.95 -14.47 6.87
CA LEU A 103 1.65 -13.05 6.67
C LEU A 103 0.32 -12.66 7.34
N LEU A 104 -0.66 -13.57 7.37
CA LEU A 104 -1.91 -13.36 8.09
C LEU A 104 -1.68 -13.20 9.60
N TRP A 105 -0.85 -14.05 10.20
CA TRP A 105 -0.57 -13.97 11.64
C TRP A 105 0.20 -12.70 11.99
N TYR A 106 1.19 -12.30 11.19
CA TYR A 106 1.86 -11.01 11.37
C TYR A 106 0.87 -9.85 11.28
N TYR A 107 -0.04 -9.88 10.32
CA TYR A 107 -1.08 -8.88 10.17
C TYR A 107 -1.99 -8.81 11.41
N LEU A 108 -2.50 -9.95 11.88
CA LEU A 108 -3.41 -10.00 13.04
C LEU A 108 -2.71 -9.53 14.32
N ILE A 109 -1.48 -9.98 14.59
CA ILE A 109 -0.71 -9.54 15.76
C ILE A 109 -0.45 -8.03 15.69
N THR A 110 0.03 -7.53 14.54
CA THR A 110 0.33 -6.10 14.39
C THR A 110 -0.94 -5.24 14.49
N MET A 111 -2.08 -5.74 13.99
CA MET A 111 -3.38 -5.09 14.15
C MET A 111 -3.77 -4.98 15.62
N LEU A 112 -3.63 -6.06 16.39
CA LEU A 112 -3.91 -6.05 17.83
C LEU A 112 -2.97 -5.09 18.56
N LEU A 113 -1.68 -5.08 18.22
CA LEU A 113 -0.73 -4.12 18.77
C LEU A 113 -1.16 -2.68 18.45
N ALA A 114 -1.51 -2.38 17.20
CA ALA A 114 -1.96 -1.05 16.79
C ALA A 114 -3.24 -0.58 17.51
N LEU A 115 -4.11 -1.52 17.92
CA LEU A 115 -5.37 -1.21 18.62
C LEU A 115 -5.20 -1.05 20.14
N PHE A 116 -4.36 -1.87 20.76
CA PHE A 116 -4.24 -1.94 22.23
C PHE A 116 -3.02 -1.22 22.79
N VAL A 117 -1.97 -1.01 21.99
CA VAL A 117 -0.77 -0.31 22.43
C VAL A 117 -1.00 1.18 22.30
N ASN A 118 -1.39 1.81 23.42
CA ASN A 118 -1.40 3.26 23.52
C ASN A 118 0.05 3.75 23.62
N THR A 119 0.56 4.30 22.52
CA THR A 119 1.92 4.82 22.42
C THR A 119 1.88 6.25 21.95
N ASP A 120 2.81 7.06 22.45
CA ASP A 120 2.99 8.42 21.97
C ASP A 120 3.34 8.40 20.48
N LYS A 121 2.73 9.30 19.70
CA LYS A 121 2.95 9.40 18.25
C LYS A 121 4.41 9.61 17.86
N ASN A 122 5.20 10.21 18.75
CA ASN A 122 6.62 10.46 18.55
C ASN A 122 7.51 9.28 18.98
N SER A 123 6.93 8.18 19.47
CA SER A 123 7.69 7.01 19.91
C SER A 123 8.12 6.14 18.72
N PHE A 124 9.32 5.56 18.84
CA PHE A 124 9.80 4.57 17.87
C PHE A 124 8.84 3.38 17.71
N VAL A 125 8.20 2.95 18.81
CA VAL A 125 7.25 1.83 18.82
C VAL A 125 6.01 2.14 17.98
N TYR A 126 5.44 3.34 18.14
CA TYR A 126 4.32 3.79 17.31
C TYR A 126 4.69 3.79 15.82
N MET A 127 5.84 4.36 15.48
CA MET A 127 6.32 4.40 14.09
C MET A 127 6.51 3.00 13.52
N ALA A 128 7.15 2.09 14.25
CA ALA A 128 7.40 0.73 13.82
C ALA A 128 6.10 -0.06 13.59
N ILE A 129 5.15 -0.01 14.53
CA ILE A 129 3.86 -0.68 14.42
C ILE A 129 3.07 -0.10 13.23
N THR A 130 3.02 1.21 13.09
CA THR A 130 2.25 1.89 12.03
C THR A 130 2.77 1.55 10.65
N ASN A 131 4.09 1.61 10.43
CA ASN A 131 4.71 1.23 9.16
C ASN A 131 4.53 -0.26 8.85
N LEU A 132 4.76 -1.14 9.83
CA LEU A 132 4.59 -2.57 9.64
C LEU A 132 3.13 -2.91 9.31
N PHE A 133 2.18 -2.31 10.03
CA PHE A 133 0.77 -2.50 9.78
C PHE A 133 0.36 -2.03 8.39
N PHE A 134 0.88 -0.88 7.93
CA PHE A 134 0.63 -0.36 6.59
C PHE A 134 1.14 -1.30 5.49
N ILE A 135 2.36 -1.82 5.62
CA ILE A 135 2.94 -2.79 4.67
C ILE A 135 2.10 -4.08 4.64
N LEU A 136 1.73 -4.61 5.80
CA LEU A 136 0.93 -5.84 5.89
C LEU A 136 -0.47 -5.63 5.31
N GLN A 137 -1.11 -4.48 5.55
CA GLN A 137 -2.38 -4.12 4.92
C GLN A 137 -2.29 -4.14 3.39
N PHE A 138 -1.21 -3.59 2.83
CA PHE A 138 -0.98 -3.60 1.38
C PHE A 138 -0.91 -5.03 0.84
N PHE A 139 -0.16 -5.92 1.49
CA PHE A 139 -0.04 -7.32 1.05
C PHE A 139 -1.35 -8.11 1.20
N ILE A 140 -2.10 -7.90 2.28
CA ILE A 140 -3.44 -8.50 2.45
C ILE A 140 -4.39 -8.02 1.35
N LEU A 141 -4.36 -6.73 1.03
CA LEU A 141 -5.17 -6.15 -0.05
C LEU A 141 -4.79 -6.77 -1.42
N LEU A 142 -3.49 -6.91 -1.70
CA LEU A 142 -2.97 -7.54 -2.91
C LEU A 142 -3.44 -8.99 -3.05
N GLN A 143 -3.43 -9.75 -1.95
CA GLN A 143 -3.97 -11.11 -1.92
C GLN A 143 -5.48 -11.13 -2.20
N GLY A 144 -6.23 -10.18 -1.65
CA GLY A 144 -7.66 -10.03 -1.90
C GLY A 144 -7.96 -9.78 -3.37
N TYR A 145 -7.20 -8.90 -4.04
CA TYR A 145 -7.31 -8.71 -5.49
C TYR A 145 -6.98 -9.99 -6.25
N SER A 146 -5.90 -10.70 -5.90
CA SER A 146 -5.56 -11.98 -6.54
C SER A 146 -6.72 -12.98 -6.46
N LEU A 147 -7.37 -13.08 -5.30
CA LEU A 147 -8.53 -13.95 -5.12
C LEU A 147 -9.72 -13.51 -5.99
N ILE A 148 -10.00 -12.21 -6.12
CA ILE A 148 -11.08 -11.72 -7.00
C ILE A 148 -10.82 -12.14 -8.46
N PHE A 149 -9.60 -12.01 -8.95
CA PHE A 149 -9.24 -12.50 -10.29
C PHE A 149 -9.32 -14.02 -10.42
N TYR A 150 -9.00 -14.77 -9.36
CA TYR A 150 -9.18 -16.22 -9.33
C TYR A 150 -10.65 -16.62 -9.41
N ILE A 151 -11.52 -16.00 -8.61
CA ILE A 151 -12.97 -16.26 -8.63
C ILE A 151 -13.55 -15.92 -10.01
N ALA A 152 -13.18 -14.76 -10.56
CA ALA A 152 -13.63 -14.34 -11.88
C ALA A 152 -13.22 -15.34 -12.97
N HIS A 153 -12.04 -15.96 -12.83
CA HIS A 153 -11.59 -16.98 -13.77
C HIS A 153 -12.36 -18.29 -13.66
N VAL A 154 -12.54 -18.81 -12.43
CA VAL A 154 -13.22 -20.09 -12.21
C VAL A 154 -14.69 -19.97 -12.62
N LYS A 155 -15.39 -18.93 -12.16
CA LYS A 155 -16.79 -18.66 -12.50
C LYS A 155 -17.02 -18.09 -13.90
N SER A 156 -16.00 -18.04 -14.75
CA SER A 156 -16.09 -17.50 -16.13
C SER A 156 -16.72 -16.09 -16.21
N TRP A 157 -16.43 -15.22 -15.25
CA TRP A 157 -16.87 -13.81 -15.29
C TRP A 157 -16.17 -13.04 -16.42
N VAL A 158 -16.84 -12.01 -16.94
CA VAL A 158 -16.21 -11.11 -17.91
C VAL A 158 -15.00 -10.41 -17.27
N LYS A 159 -13.87 -10.36 -17.99
CA LYS A 159 -12.60 -9.81 -17.50
C LYS A 159 -12.71 -8.36 -17.00
N ALA A 160 -13.70 -7.61 -17.49
CA ALA A 160 -13.97 -6.25 -17.07
C ALA A 160 -14.35 -6.14 -15.58
N ILE A 161 -15.08 -7.10 -15.00
CA ILE A 161 -15.54 -7.03 -13.60
C ILE A 161 -14.37 -6.92 -12.60
N PRO A 162 -13.42 -7.88 -12.55
CA PRO A 162 -12.32 -7.79 -11.59
C PRO A 162 -11.43 -6.56 -11.84
N VAL A 163 -11.26 -6.14 -13.09
CA VAL A 163 -10.50 -4.93 -13.45
C VAL A 163 -11.19 -3.67 -12.92
N LEU A 164 -12.50 -3.53 -13.11
CA LEU A 164 -13.26 -2.40 -12.59
C LEU A 164 -13.20 -2.34 -11.07
N ILE A 165 -13.31 -3.48 -10.37
CA ILE A 165 -13.16 -3.51 -8.91
C ILE A 165 -11.80 -2.95 -8.49
N VAL A 166 -10.71 -3.36 -9.13
CA VAL A 166 -9.36 -2.83 -8.85
C VAL A 166 -9.29 -1.34 -9.15
N VAL A 167 -9.66 -0.92 -10.37
CA VAL A 167 -9.57 0.47 -10.82
C VAL A 167 -10.38 1.39 -9.93
N PHE A 168 -11.64 1.04 -9.65
CA PHE A 168 -12.47 1.83 -8.74
C PHE A 168 -11.88 1.86 -7.34
N SER A 169 -11.42 0.74 -6.79
CA SER A 169 -10.83 0.72 -5.44
C SER A 169 -9.54 1.53 -5.28
N LEU A 170 -8.78 1.72 -6.37
CA LEU A 170 -7.54 2.49 -6.39
C LEU A 170 -7.78 3.98 -6.68
N LEU A 171 -8.63 4.30 -7.65
CA LEU A 171 -8.91 5.69 -8.07
C LEU A 171 -9.92 6.39 -7.16
N LEU A 172 -10.90 5.63 -6.67
CA LEU A 172 -11.90 6.08 -5.71
C LEU A 172 -11.72 5.20 -4.48
N PRO A 173 -10.93 5.61 -3.47
CA PRO A 173 -10.67 4.82 -2.27
C PRO A 173 -11.93 4.74 -1.39
N ILE A 174 -12.97 4.08 -1.92
CA ILE A 174 -14.25 3.83 -1.27
C ILE A 174 -13.94 2.83 -0.15
N PRO A 175 -14.06 3.25 1.12
CA PRO A 175 -13.65 2.42 2.26
C PRO A 175 -14.33 1.06 2.27
N ILE A 176 -15.57 0.99 1.81
CA ILE A 176 -16.37 -0.24 1.75
C ILE A 176 -15.75 -1.27 0.79
N ILE A 177 -15.34 -0.85 -0.40
CA ILE A 177 -14.76 -1.75 -1.41
C ILE A 177 -13.40 -2.25 -0.94
N THR A 178 -12.52 -1.33 -0.53
CA THR A 178 -11.17 -1.70 -0.07
C THR A 178 -11.20 -2.60 1.15
N THR A 179 -12.13 -2.37 2.08
CA THR A 179 -12.34 -3.23 3.25
C THR A 179 -12.84 -4.62 2.85
N ALA A 180 -13.82 -4.71 1.94
CA ALA A 180 -14.31 -5.99 1.43
C ALA A 180 -13.20 -6.80 0.74
N VAL A 181 -12.37 -6.15 -0.07
CA VAL A 181 -11.22 -6.80 -0.72
C VAL A 181 -10.22 -7.33 0.32
N ARG A 182 -9.92 -6.56 1.37
CA ARG A 182 -9.02 -7.01 2.46
C ARG A 182 -9.59 -8.22 3.19
N PHE A 183 -10.90 -8.24 3.47
CA PHE A 183 -11.54 -9.42 4.05
C PHE A 183 -11.39 -10.65 3.16
N LEU A 184 -11.55 -10.50 1.83
CA LEU A 184 -11.28 -11.59 0.89
C LEU A 184 -9.82 -12.06 0.98
N GLY A 185 -8.86 -11.15 1.09
CA GLY A 185 -7.44 -11.48 1.28
C GLY A 185 -7.17 -12.26 2.56
N ILE A 186 -7.80 -11.88 3.68
CA ILE A 186 -7.74 -12.60 4.96
C ILE A 186 -8.31 -14.01 4.82
N ILE A 187 -9.47 -14.15 4.19
CA ILE A 187 -10.12 -15.44 3.98
C ILE A 187 -9.25 -16.37 3.13
N ASP A 188 -8.64 -15.84 2.06
CA ASP A 188 -7.79 -16.60 1.15
C ASP A 188 -6.53 -17.15 1.82
N LEU A 189 -5.96 -16.42 2.79
CA LEU A 189 -4.79 -16.88 3.56
C LEU A 189 -5.15 -17.79 4.72
N GLY A 190 -6.25 -17.48 5.41
CA GLY A 190 -6.68 -18.20 6.60
C GLY A 190 -7.29 -19.57 6.28
N PHE A 191 -7.95 -19.68 5.12
CA PHE A 191 -8.71 -20.87 4.74
C PHE A 191 -8.32 -21.35 3.34
N PRO A 192 -8.42 -22.66 3.05
CA PRO A 192 -8.22 -23.22 1.70
C PRO A 192 -9.42 -22.91 0.79
N PHE A 193 -9.70 -21.62 0.59
CA PHE A 193 -10.91 -21.14 -0.08
C PHE A 193 -10.89 -21.48 -1.58
N ARG A 194 -9.73 -21.30 -2.23
CA ARG A 194 -9.55 -21.58 -3.66
C ARG A 194 -9.73 -23.05 -4.00
N GLU A 195 -9.25 -23.96 -3.14
CA GLU A 195 -9.43 -25.41 -3.31
C GLU A 195 -10.91 -25.80 -3.18
N THR A 196 -11.65 -25.10 -2.33
CA THR A 196 -13.07 -25.38 -2.09
C THR A 196 -13.94 -24.98 -3.29
N ILE A 197 -13.65 -23.85 -3.93
CA ILE A 197 -14.37 -23.41 -5.12
C ILE A 197 -14.11 -24.35 -6.30
N LYS A 198 -12.84 -24.75 -6.50
CA LYS A 198 -12.44 -25.61 -7.63
C LYS A 198 -13.09 -27.00 -7.59
N LYS A 199 -13.48 -27.50 -6.41
CA LYS A 199 -14.13 -28.81 -6.25
C LYS A 199 -15.64 -28.79 -6.50
N LYS A 200 -16.26 -27.60 -6.58
CA LYS A 200 -17.71 -27.44 -6.79
C LYS A 200 -18.11 -27.23 -8.25
N GLU A 201 -17.13 -27.15 -9.14
CA GLU A 201 -17.29 -27.21 -10.60
C GLU A 201 -16.76 -28.55 -11.11
#